data_AF-A0A401NKX9-F1
#
_entry.id   AF-A0A401NKX9-F1
#
_cell.length_a   1.000
_cell.length_b   1.000
_cell.length_c   1.000
_cell.angle_alpha   90.00
_cell.angle_beta   90.00
_cell.angle_gamma   90.00
#
_symmetry.space_group_name_H-M   'P 1'
#
loop_
_entity.id
_entity.type
_entity.pdbx_description
1 polymer ?
#
loop_
_entity_poly.entity_id
_entity_poly.type
_entity_poly.pdbx_seq_one_letter_code
_entity_poly.pdbx_strand_id
1 'polypeptide(L)'
;MGAGIVSSSLGVLFYCSVLSCVYALIDADDVITRDEQIYLLLHAKRKCEQKVKSKMGKVAEGYCATQWDGILCWPEEAPGKLVPMQCPDYVYDFNHQ
;
A
#
# COMPACT_ATOMS: atom_id res chain seq x y z
N MET A 1 -55.24 -20.10 11.08
CA MET A 1 -54.69 -18.72 11.19
C MET A 1 -53.16 -18.67 11.37
N GLY A 2 -52.45 -19.78 11.66
CA GLY A 2 -50.98 -19.75 11.91
C GLY A 2 -50.05 -19.87 10.70
N ALA A 3 -50.49 -20.46 9.57
CA ALA A 3 -49.58 -20.74 8.44
C ALA A 3 -49.13 -19.48 7.67
N GLY A 4 -50.01 -18.49 7.49
CA GLY A 4 -49.67 -17.23 6.81
C GLY A 4 -48.69 -16.37 7.61
N ILE A 5 -48.72 -16.46 8.94
CA ILE A 5 -47.84 -15.69 9.83
C ILE A 5 -46.41 -16.27 9.79
N VAL A 6 -46.29 -17.60 9.78
CA VAL A 6 -44.97 -18.29 9.68
C VAL A 6 -44.31 -18.03 8.32
N SER A 7 -45.08 -18.04 7.22
CA SER A 7 -44.56 -17.76 5.88
C SER A 7 -44.05 -16.32 5.74
N SER A 8 -44.76 -15.34 6.32
CA SER A 8 -44.33 -13.94 6.33
C SER A 8 -43.08 -13.74 7.17
N SER A 9 -42.98 -14.37 8.34
CA SER A 9 -41.80 -14.30 9.20
C SER A 9 -40.55 -14.90 8.53
N LEU A 10 -40.69 -16.03 7.82
CA LEU A 10 -39.59 -16.65 7.06
C LEU A 10 -39.12 -15.76 5.90
N GLY A 11 -40.07 -15.13 5.21
CA GLY A 11 -39.78 -14.18 4.12
C GLY A 11 -39.03 -12.93 4.61
N VAL A 12 -39.41 -12.40 5.78
CA VAL A 12 -38.70 -11.26 6.40
C VAL A 12 -37.29 -11.65 6.83
N LEU A 13 -37.10 -12.82 7.45
CA LEU A 13 -35.77 -13.29 7.85
C LEU A 13 -34.84 -13.52 6.66
N PHE A 14 -35.36 -14.10 5.58
CA PHE A 14 -34.60 -14.29 4.35
C PHE A 14 -34.26 -12.95 3.68
N TYR A 15 -35.20 -12.01 3.67
CA TYR A 15 -34.93 -10.65 3.17
C TYR A 15 -33.85 -9.95 4.00
N CYS A 16 -33.93 -10.03 5.33
CA CYS A 16 -32.92 -9.46 6.23
C CYS A 16 -31.54 -10.10 6.06
N SER A 17 -31.46 -11.43 5.89
CA SER A 17 -30.19 -12.10 5.66
C SER A 17 -29.58 -11.73 4.31
N VAL A 18 -30.38 -11.66 3.25
CA VAL A 18 -29.93 -11.21 1.92
C VAL A 18 -29.47 -9.76 1.96
N LEU A 19 -30.20 -8.86 2.63
CA LEU A 19 -29.77 -7.47 2.80
C LEU A 19 -28.44 -7.38 3.53
N SER A 20 -28.30 -8.10 4.65
CA SER A 20 -27.06 -8.12 5.44
C SER A 20 -25.86 -8.61 4.62
N CYS A 21 -26.05 -9.67 3.82
CA CYS A 21 -25.02 -10.17 2.90
C CYS A 21 -24.65 -9.15 1.82
N VAL A 22 -25.63 -8.44 1.24
CA VAL A 22 -25.38 -7.40 0.23
C VAL A 22 -24.61 -6.23 0.84
N TYR A 23 -24.97 -5.77 2.04
CA TYR A 23 -24.25 -4.71 2.73
C TYR A 23 -22.80 -5.10 3.06
N ALA A 24 -22.56 -6.37 3.46
CA ALA A 24 -21.22 -6.86 3.74
C ALA A 24 -20.31 -6.93 2.50
N LEU A 25 -20.87 -7.05 1.29
CA LEU A 25 -20.10 -7.07 0.03
C LEU A 25 -19.70 -5.67 -0.47
N ILE A 26 -20.34 -4.61 0.04
CA ILE A 26 -20.05 -3.24 -0.38
C ILE A 26 -18.79 -2.68 0.33
N ASP A 27 -18.37 -3.29 1.43
CA ASP A 27 -17.27 -2.79 2.30
C ASP A 27 -15.88 -3.38 1.99
N ALA A 28 -15.74 -4.10 0.87
CA ALA A 28 -14.43 -4.49 0.36
C ALA A 28 -13.83 -3.32 -0.43
N ASP A 29 -13.39 -2.28 0.28
CA ASP A 29 -12.74 -1.12 -0.34
C ASP A 29 -11.32 -1.53 -0.81
N ASP A 30 -11.23 -1.93 -2.09
CA ASP A 30 -9.96 -2.26 -2.78
C ASP A 30 -9.11 -1.00 -3.06
N VAL A 31 -9.60 0.18 -2.68
CA VAL A 31 -8.90 1.46 -2.87
C VAL A 31 -8.00 1.72 -1.68
N ILE A 32 -6.70 1.86 -1.94
CA ILE A 32 -5.74 2.25 -0.92
C ILE A 32 -6.08 3.65 -0.36
N THR A 33 -6.20 3.74 0.96
CA THR A 33 -6.42 5.02 1.61
C THR A 33 -5.14 5.84 1.64
N ARG A 34 -5.26 7.16 1.75
CA ARG A 34 -4.10 8.07 1.89
C ARG A 34 -3.22 7.67 3.09
N ASP A 35 -3.82 7.28 4.20
CA ASP A 35 -3.09 7.00 5.44
C ASP A 35 -2.31 5.68 5.34
N GLU A 36 -2.86 4.67 4.65
CA GLU A 36 -2.14 3.44 4.29
C GLU A 36 -0.98 3.71 3.34
N GLN A 37 -1.20 4.53 2.30
CA GLN A 37 -0.12 4.94 1.39
C GLN A 37 0.99 5.69 2.13
N ILE A 38 0.63 6.58 3.08
CA ILE A 38 1.60 7.26 3.95
C ILE A 38 2.37 6.24 4.80
N TYR A 39 1.68 5.25 5.39
CA TYR A 39 2.33 4.20 6.17
C TYR A 39 3.38 3.43 5.35
N LEU A 40 3.03 3.05 4.11
CA LEU A 40 3.94 2.37 3.19
C LEU A 40 5.17 3.23 2.86
N LEU A 41 4.98 4.52 2.55
CA LEU A 41 6.08 5.45 2.27
C LEU A 41 6.97 5.66 3.49
N LEU A 42 6.41 5.81 4.69
CA LEU A 42 7.17 5.93 5.94
C LEU A 42 7.97 4.66 6.23
N HIS A 43 7.40 3.49 5.94
CA HIS A 43 8.10 2.21 6.07
C HIS A 43 9.28 2.11 5.08
N ALA A 44 9.08 2.49 3.82
CA ALA A 44 10.15 2.53 2.81
C ALA A 44 11.25 3.54 3.19
N LYS A 45 10.88 4.74 3.66
CA LYS A 45 11.81 5.76 4.15
C LYS A 45 12.67 5.21 5.29
N ARG A 46 12.07 4.57 6.31
CA ARG A 46 12.80 3.99 7.44
C ARG A 46 13.83 2.95 6.99
N LYS A 47 13.46 2.10 6.02
CA LYS A 47 14.40 1.13 5.43
C LYS A 47 15.56 1.84 4.72
N CYS A 48 15.29 2.94 4.02
CA CYS A 48 16.34 3.74 3.39
C CYS A 48 17.28 4.37 4.42
N GLU A 49 16.73 4.99 5.47
CA GLU A 49 17.53 5.61 6.54
C GLU A 49 18.48 4.61 7.22
N GLN A 50 18.04 3.36 7.40
CA GLN A 50 18.91 2.29 7.88
C GLN A 50 20.09 2.03 6.92
N LYS A 51 19.83 1.99 5.60
CA LYS A 51 20.88 1.84 4.58
C LYS A 51 21.84 3.01 4.59
N VAL A 52 21.33 4.25 4.62
CA VAL A 52 22.13 5.47 4.71
C VAL A 52 23.03 5.42 5.94
N LYS A 53 22.47 5.09 7.11
CA LYS A 53 23.24 4.97 8.36
C LYS A 53 24.33 3.89 8.26
N SER A 54 24.05 2.75 7.64
CA SER A 54 25.02 1.66 7.48
C SER A 54 26.21 2.02 6.57
N LYS A 55 25.99 2.96 5.64
CA LYS A 55 26.96 3.47 4.67
C LYS A 55 27.59 4.81 5.06
N MET A 56 27.15 5.39 6.18
CA MET A 56 27.64 6.69 6.65
C MET A 56 29.17 6.65 6.82
N GLY A 57 29.88 7.58 6.16
CA GLY A 57 31.35 7.65 6.19
C GLY A 57 32.07 6.58 5.37
N LYS A 58 31.36 5.78 4.57
CA LYS A 58 31.93 4.77 3.67
C LYS A 58 31.74 5.12 2.18
N VAL A 59 31.22 6.31 1.89
CA VAL A 59 30.97 6.78 0.52
C VAL A 59 32.32 7.10 -0.13
N ALA A 60 32.54 6.59 -1.34
CA ALA A 60 33.75 6.87 -2.10
C ALA A 60 33.86 8.38 -2.41
N GLU A 61 35.08 8.93 -2.36
CA GLU A 61 35.30 10.35 -2.63
C GLU A 61 34.81 10.74 -4.04
N GLY A 62 33.98 11.78 -4.10
CA GLY A 62 33.35 12.23 -5.33
C GLY A 62 32.11 11.44 -5.78
N TYR A 63 31.73 10.36 -5.11
CA TYR A 63 30.49 9.62 -5.43
C TYR A 63 29.25 10.31 -4.85
N CYS A 64 28.11 10.12 -5.52
CA CYS A 64 26.81 10.51 -4.99
C CYS A 64 26.43 9.54 -3.87
N ALA A 65 26.20 10.06 -2.65
CA ALA A 65 25.82 9.24 -1.51
C ALA A 65 24.41 8.63 -1.66
N THR A 66 24.17 7.50 -0.99
CA THR A 66 22.83 6.92 -0.87
C THR A 66 21.88 7.93 -0.21
N GLN A 67 20.71 8.16 -0.79
CA GLN A 67 19.75 9.17 -0.32
C GLN A 67 18.29 8.75 -0.51
N TRP A 68 17.40 9.38 0.26
CA TRP A 68 15.95 9.23 0.13
C TRP A 68 15.38 10.49 -0.56
N ASP A 69 14.58 10.32 -1.62
CA ASP A 69 14.00 11.44 -2.39
C ASP A 69 12.51 11.71 -2.12
N GLY A 70 11.88 10.89 -1.27
CA GLY A 70 10.44 10.93 -1.02
C GLY A 70 9.68 9.69 -1.50
N ILE A 71 10.26 8.94 -2.45
CA ILE A 71 9.66 7.72 -3.00
C ILE A 71 10.68 6.59 -3.07
N LEU A 72 11.89 6.83 -3.58
CA LEU A 72 12.94 5.84 -3.77
C LEU A 72 14.15 6.08 -2.87
N CYS A 73 14.82 4.98 -2.56
CA CYS A 73 16.14 5.00 -1.93
C CYS A 73 17.20 4.86 -3.01
N TRP A 74 17.81 5.98 -3.39
CA TRP A 74 18.86 6.02 -4.41
C TRP A 74 20.14 5.36 -3.89
N PRO A 75 20.76 4.46 -4.66
CA PRO A 75 22.04 3.86 -4.28
C PRO A 75 23.18 4.88 -4.39
N GLU A 76 24.36 4.44 -3.97
CA GLU A 76 25.59 5.21 -4.19
C GLU A 76 26.09 4.98 -5.61
N GLU A 77 26.44 6.04 -6.34
CA GLU A 77 26.88 5.94 -7.73
C GLU A 77 27.93 7.00 -8.10
N ALA A 78 28.72 6.72 -9.14
CA ALA A 78 29.67 7.67 -9.70
C ALA A 78 28.97 8.85 -10.41
N PRO A 79 29.56 10.06 -10.40
CA PRO A 79 29.01 11.22 -11.10
C PRO A 79 28.86 11.01 -12.60
N GLY A 80 27.82 11.60 -13.18
CA GLY A 80 27.56 11.55 -14.63
C GLY A 80 27.07 10.19 -15.15
N LYS A 81 26.76 9.24 -14.26
CA LYS A 81 26.11 7.97 -14.60
C LYS A 81 24.61 8.05 -14.40
N LEU A 82 23.87 7.40 -15.31
CA LEU A 82 22.43 7.17 -15.15
C LEU A 82 22.23 5.93 -14.29
N VAL A 83 21.39 6.06 -13.27
CA VAL A 83 21.02 4.95 -12.37
C VAL A 83 19.58 4.55 -12.67
N PRO A 84 19.34 3.47 -13.44
CA PRO A 84 17.99 2.96 -13.61
C PRO A 84 17.52 2.29 -12.32
N MET A 85 16.34 2.68 -11.84
CA MET A 85 15.68 2.07 -10.68
C MET A 85 14.33 1.53 -11.13
N GLN A 86 13.94 0.37 -10.58
CA GLN A 86 12.61 -0.17 -10.81
C GLN A 86 11.57 0.65 -10.04
N CYS A 87 10.39 0.81 -10.65
CA CYS A 87 9.25 1.44 -9.98
C CYS A 87 8.85 0.61 -8.75
N PRO A 88 8.63 1.24 -7.59
CA PRO A 88 8.31 0.53 -6.36
C PRO A 88 6.92 -0.10 -6.38
N ASP A 89 6.79 -1.27 -5.77
CA ASP A 89 5.53 -2.02 -5.58
C ASP A 89 4.60 -1.40 -4.52
N TYR A 90 5.12 -0.50 -3.67
CA TYR A 90 4.37 0.18 -2.61
C TYR A 90 3.72 1.50 -3.06
N VAL A 91 3.65 1.76 -4.37
CA VAL A 91 2.82 2.81 -4.97
C VAL A 91 1.91 2.14 -5.97
N TYR A 92 0.60 2.12 -5.67
CA TYR A 92 -0.39 1.32 -6.39
C TYR A 92 -0.52 1.73 -7.87
N ASP A 93 -0.54 3.04 -8.15
CA ASP A 93 -0.78 3.58 -9.49
C ASP A 93 0.45 3.57 -10.42
N PHE A 94 1.58 3.00 -9.98
CA PHE A 94 2.77 2.88 -10.82
C PHE A 94 2.73 1.64 -11.69
N ASN A 95 3.32 1.73 -12.88
CA ASN A 95 3.64 0.55 -13.66
C ASN A 95 4.93 -0.09 -13.12
N HIS A 96 4.84 -1.34 -12.67
CA HIS A 96 5.97 -2.08 -12.10
C HIS A 96 6.80 -2.86 -13.14
N GLN A 97 6.50 -2.70 -14.44
CA GLN A 97 7.13 -3.41 -15.58
C GLN A 97 7.74 -2.49 -16.63
#